data_AF-A0A356TER8-F1
#
_entry.id   AF-A0A356TER8-F1
#
_cell.length_a   1.000
_cell.length_b   1.000
_cell.length_c   1.000
_cell.angle_alpha   90.00
_cell.angle_beta   90.00
_cell.angle_gamma   90.00
#
_symmetry.space_group_name_H-M   'P 1'
#
loop_
_entity.id
_entity.type
_entity.pdbx_description
1 polymer ?
#
loop_
_entity_poly.entity_id
_entity_poly.type
_entity_poly.pdbx_seq_one_letter_code
_entity_poly.pdbx_strand_id
1 'polypeptide(L)'
;MAQPWYLKALLIFPARVEASLARVEAAEVARVQALRAEEEAAAERARAAQAQQESADREADGARLRAFMDQNQARHDAFRARNDPPAASAAPTQAPGQGGGGSGHCCVNGAFYDCPDTAAVDRCVGAFTRCLSGCGMTCVEECMQSSPPDPSGCRRDSARDGEC
;
A
#
# COMPACT_ATOMS: atom_id res chain seq x y z
N MET A 1 -82.05 -36.08 -29.31
CA MET A 1 -81.31 -35.31 -30.34
C MET A 1 -80.64 -34.14 -29.64
N ALA A 2 -79.30 -34.16 -29.52
CA ALA A 2 -78.57 -33.05 -28.89
C ALA A 2 -78.60 -31.82 -29.82
N GLN A 3 -78.94 -30.65 -29.29
CA GLN A 3 -79.03 -29.43 -30.10
C GLN A 3 -77.62 -28.93 -30.48
N PRO A 4 -77.42 -28.43 -31.73
CA PRO A 4 -76.10 -28.13 -32.29
C PRO A 4 -75.30 -27.05 -31.54
N TRP A 5 -75.96 -26.20 -30.75
CA TRP A 5 -75.29 -25.21 -29.90
C TRP A 5 -74.52 -25.84 -28.72
N TYR A 6 -74.95 -27.01 -28.24
CA TYR A 6 -74.33 -27.71 -27.11
C TYR A 6 -72.94 -28.26 -27.49
N LEU A 7 -72.81 -28.82 -28.70
CA LEU A 7 -71.54 -29.28 -29.26
C LEU A 7 -70.55 -28.13 -29.46
N LYS A 8 -71.03 -26.95 -29.89
CA LYS A 8 -70.20 -25.75 -30.00
C LYS A 8 -69.72 -25.24 -28.64
N ALA A 9 -70.60 -25.25 -27.63
CA ALA A 9 -70.26 -24.85 -26.27
C ALA A 9 -69.19 -25.78 -25.65
N LEU A 10 -69.32 -27.10 -25.86
CA LEU A 10 -68.37 -28.10 -25.37
C LEU A 10 -66.95 -27.96 -25.95
N LEU A 11 -66.81 -27.38 -27.14
CA LEU A 11 -65.50 -27.15 -27.77
C LEU A 11 -64.88 -25.79 -27.39
N ILE A 12 -65.71 -24.76 -27.18
CA ILE A 12 -65.24 -23.39 -26.92
C ILE A 12 -64.82 -23.19 -25.45
N PHE A 13 -65.51 -23.86 -24.51
CA PHE A 13 -65.20 -23.73 -23.09
C PHE A 13 -63.80 -24.22 -22.70
N PRO A 14 -63.37 -25.45 -23.05
CA PRO A 14 -62.03 -25.92 -22.71
C PRO A 14 -60.93 -25.06 -23.34
N ALA A 15 -61.07 -24.67 -24.61
CA ALA A 15 -60.12 -23.79 -25.29
C ALA A 15 -60.00 -22.41 -24.63
N ARG A 16 -61.10 -21.85 -24.10
CA ARG A 16 -61.08 -20.59 -23.34
C ARG A 16 -60.39 -20.75 -21.99
N VAL A 17 -60.61 -21.87 -21.30
CA VAL A 17 -59.99 -22.16 -20.00
C VAL A 17 -58.47 -22.30 -20.16
N GLU A 18 -58.01 -23.07 -21.15
CA GLU A 18 -56.57 -23.20 -21.47
C GLU A 18 -55.93 -21.85 -21.82
N ALA A 19 -56.61 -21.03 -22.63
CA ALA A 19 -56.11 -19.71 -23.00
C ALA A 19 -56.03 -18.75 -21.79
N SER A 20 -56.95 -18.85 -20.83
CA SER A 20 -56.89 -18.09 -19.58
C SER A 20 -55.78 -18.59 -18.65
N LEU A 21 -55.55 -19.91 -18.57
CA LEU A 21 -54.49 -20.49 -17.75
C LEU A 21 -53.10 -20.04 -18.26
N ALA A 22 -52.89 -20.11 -19.57
CA ALA A 22 -51.64 -19.68 -20.20
C ALA A 22 -51.34 -18.18 -19.98
N ARG A 23 -52.38 -17.34 -19.90
CA ARG A 23 -52.23 -15.91 -19.59
C ARG A 23 -51.85 -15.67 -18.13
N VAL A 24 -52.37 -16.47 -17.20
CA VAL A 24 -52.02 -16.41 -15.78
C VAL A 24 -50.56 -16.84 -15.59
N GLU A 25 -50.16 -17.96 -16.20
CA GLU A 25 -48.77 -18.43 -16.15
C GLU A 25 -47.80 -17.40 -16.76
N ALA A 26 -48.13 -16.83 -17.91
CA ALA A 26 -47.31 -15.78 -18.53
C ALA A 26 -47.20 -14.52 -17.65
N ALA A 27 -48.28 -14.14 -16.95
CA ALA A 27 -48.27 -13.01 -16.02
C ALA A 27 -47.42 -13.29 -14.77
N GLU A 28 -47.44 -14.53 -14.24
CA GLU A 28 -46.59 -14.93 -13.12
C GLU A 28 -45.11 -14.97 -13.52
N VAL A 29 -44.79 -15.53 -14.69
CA VAL A 29 -43.42 -15.53 -15.22
C VAL A 29 -42.90 -14.10 -15.41
N ALA A 30 -43.71 -13.20 -15.98
CA ALA A 30 -43.34 -11.80 -16.14
C ALA A 30 -43.08 -11.10 -14.80
N ARG A 31 -43.89 -11.39 -13.77
CA ARG A 31 -43.68 -10.87 -12.41
C ARG A 31 -42.39 -11.37 -11.78
N VAL A 32 -42.10 -12.68 -11.91
CA VAL A 32 -40.87 -13.28 -11.38
C VAL A 32 -39.64 -12.72 -12.11
N GLN A 33 -39.72 -12.52 -13.43
CA GLN A 33 -38.64 -11.90 -14.20
C GLN A 33 -38.42 -10.44 -13.81
N ALA A 34 -39.50 -9.67 -13.57
CA ALA A 34 -39.39 -8.29 -13.11
C ALA A 34 -38.68 -8.22 -11.74
N LEU A 35 -39.05 -9.08 -10.79
CA LEU A 35 -38.40 -9.14 -9.49
C LEU A 35 -36.90 -9.49 -9.61
N ARG A 36 -36.53 -10.46 -10.45
CA ARG A 36 -35.12 -10.79 -10.69
C ARG A 36 -34.35 -9.63 -11.32
N ALA A 37 -34.95 -8.93 -12.29
CA ALA A 37 -34.33 -7.77 -12.91
C ALA A 37 -34.13 -6.62 -11.90
N GLU A 38 -35.08 -6.43 -10.98
CA GLU A 38 -34.94 -5.47 -9.88
C GLU A 38 -33.84 -5.86 -8.90
N GLU A 39 -33.72 -7.15 -8.54
CA GLU A 39 -32.63 -7.65 -7.69
C GLU A 39 -31.27 -7.52 -8.36
N GLU A 40 -31.17 -7.83 -9.66
CA GLU A 40 -29.93 -7.66 -10.44
C GLU A 40 -29.53 -6.18 -10.52
N ALA A 41 -30.48 -5.28 -10.78
CA ALA A 41 -30.23 -3.84 -10.79
C ALA A 41 -29.82 -3.32 -9.40
N ALA A 42 -30.42 -3.84 -8.32
CA ALA A 42 -30.03 -3.51 -6.95
C ALA A 42 -28.62 -4.01 -6.62
N ALA A 43 -28.29 -5.23 -7.03
CA ALA A 43 -26.96 -5.81 -6.85
C ALA A 43 -25.89 -5.04 -7.63
N GLU A 44 -26.19 -4.62 -8.87
CA GLU A 44 -25.28 -3.80 -9.67
C GLU A 44 -25.04 -2.44 -9.02
N ARG A 45 -26.10 -1.76 -8.57
CA ARG A 45 -25.98 -0.49 -7.82
C ARG A 45 -25.17 -0.65 -6.53
N ALA A 46 -25.37 -1.75 -5.81
CA ALA A 46 -24.59 -2.04 -4.60
C ALA A 46 -23.10 -2.25 -4.91
N ARG A 47 -22.77 -2.99 -5.98
CA ARG A 47 -21.38 -3.17 -6.44
C ARG A 47 -20.76 -1.85 -6.89
N ALA A 48 -21.50 -1.02 -7.62
CA ALA A 48 -21.04 0.30 -8.05
C ALA A 48 -20.77 1.21 -6.84
N ALA A 49 -21.65 1.21 -5.83
CA ALA A 49 -21.46 1.96 -4.59
C ALA A 49 -20.23 1.47 -3.81
N GLN A 50 -20.03 0.15 -3.71
CA GLN A 50 -18.83 -0.44 -3.08
C GLN A 50 -17.54 -0.04 -3.82
N ALA A 51 -17.53 -0.09 -5.16
CA ALA A 51 -16.37 0.32 -5.95
C ALA A 51 -16.04 1.81 -5.76
N GLN A 52 -17.06 2.67 -5.69
CA GLN A 52 -16.88 4.09 -5.37
C GLN A 52 -16.31 4.29 -3.97
N GLN A 53 -16.84 3.59 -2.97
CA GLN A 53 -16.34 3.66 -1.60
C GLN A 53 -14.87 3.22 -1.52
N GLU A 54 -14.52 2.08 -2.15
CA GLU A 54 -13.14 1.59 -2.19
C GLU A 54 -12.19 2.59 -2.87
N SER A 55 -12.64 3.28 -3.92
CA SER A 55 -11.84 4.34 -4.55
C SER A 55 -11.63 5.54 -3.64
N ALA A 56 -12.65 5.93 -2.86
CA ALA A 56 -12.56 7.01 -1.89
C ALA A 56 -11.65 6.64 -0.71
N ASP A 57 -11.73 5.41 -0.20
CA ASP A 57 -10.83 4.90 0.84
C ASP A 57 -9.38 4.88 0.36
N ARG A 58 -9.10 4.40 -0.86
CA ARG A 58 -7.74 4.46 -1.45
C ARG A 58 -7.21 5.88 -1.57
N GLU A 59 -8.05 6.83 -1.97
CA GLU A 59 -7.66 8.24 -2.05
C GLU A 59 -7.36 8.82 -0.66
N ALA A 60 -8.20 8.51 0.33
CA ALA A 60 -8.01 8.93 1.71
C ALA A 60 -6.72 8.34 2.32
N ASP A 61 -6.45 7.06 2.10
CA ASP A 61 -5.21 6.40 2.53
C ASP A 61 -3.99 7.01 1.84
N GLY A 62 -4.07 7.28 0.53
CA GLY A 62 -3.02 7.97 -0.22
C GLY A 62 -2.75 9.38 0.31
N ALA A 63 -3.79 10.13 0.64
CA ALA A 63 -3.67 11.45 1.25
C ALA A 63 -3.04 11.38 2.65
N ARG A 64 -3.44 10.40 3.46
CA ARG A 64 -2.88 10.16 4.80
C ARG A 64 -1.40 9.79 4.74
N LEU A 65 -1.01 8.93 3.80
CA LEU A 65 0.39 8.55 3.59
C LEU A 65 1.23 9.77 3.15
N ARG A 66 0.72 10.58 2.24
CA ARG A 66 1.41 11.82 1.81
C ARG A 66 1.61 12.78 2.98
N ALA A 67 0.57 13.03 3.77
CA ALA A 67 0.65 13.87 4.95
C ALA A 67 1.67 13.34 5.99
N PHE A 68 1.74 12.02 6.16
CA PHE A 68 2.74 11.40 7.03
C PHE A 68 4.17 11.64 6.52
N MET A 69 4.41 11.46 5.21
CA MET A 69 5.73 11.72 4.61
C MET A 69 6.13 13.18 4.75
N ASP A 70 5.22 14.12 4.48
CA ASP A 70 5.48 15.56 4.63
C ASP A 70 5.81 15.93 6.09
N GLN A 71 5.07 15.36 7.05
CA GLN A 71 5.37 15.56 8.47
C GLN A 71 6.75 15.01 8.85
N ASN A 72 7.11 13.83 8.34
CA ASN A 72 8.38 13.20 8.64
C ASN A 72 9.55 14.01 8.03
N GLN A 73 9.40 14.46 6.78
CA GLN A 73 10.35 15.35 6.13
C GLN A 73 10.55 16.64 6.94
N ALA A 74 9.47 17.29 7.38
CA ALA A 74 9.55 18.49 8.20
C ALA A 74 10.28 18.25 9.55
N ARG A 75 10.10 17.06 10.16
CA ARG A 75 10.84 16.68 11.38
C ARG A 75 12.33 16.49 11.10
N HIS A 76 12.68 15.85 9.98
CA HIS A 76 14.07 15.69 9.56
C HIS A 76 14.72 17.05 9.29
N ASP A 77 14.03 17.96 8.60
CA ASP A 77 14.55 19.31 8.31
C ASP A 77 14.70 20.14 9.59
N ALA A 78 13.75 20.04 10.52
CA ALA A 78 13.86 20.68 11.83
C ALA A 78 15.01 20.12 12.68
N PHE A 79 15.26 18.81 12.60
CA PHE A 79 16.40 18.18 13.25
C PHE A 79 17.72 18.67 12.65
N ARG A 80 17.83 18.72 11.32
CA ARG A 80 19.01 19.29 10.64
C ARG A 80 19.24 20.74 11.05
N ALA A 81 18.22 21.59 10.97
CA ALA A 81 18.34 23.00 11.33
C ALA A 81 18.76 23.25 12.79
N ARG A 82 18.47 22.32 13.70
CA ARG A 82 18.92 22.39 15.10
C ARG A 82 20.34 21.90 15.33
N ASN A 83 20.80 20.94 14.53
CA ASN A 83 22.11 20.29 14.70
C ASN A 83 23.19 20.85 13.77
N ASP A 84 22.81 21.53 12.68
CA ASP A 84 23.74 22.30 11.88
C ASP A 84 24.19 23.53 12.68
N PRO A 85 25.50 23.76 12.88
CA PRO A 85 25.98 25.00 13.47
C PRO A 85 25.56 26.16 12.58
N PRO A 86 25.25 27.36 13.14
CA PRO A 86 24.83 28.49 12.34
C PRO A 86 25.91 28.77 11.29
N ALA A 87 25.54 28.61 10.02
CA ALA A 87 26.41 28.95 8.91
C ALA A 87 26.74 30.44 9.01
N ALA A 88 27.94 30.76 9.49
CA ALA A 88 28.54 32.05 9.23
C ALA A 88 28.46 32.25 7.71
N SER A 89 27.81 33.32 7.30
CA SER A 89 27.54 33.66 5.90
C SER A 89 28.78 33.43 5.04
N ALA A 90 28.73 32.50 4.09
CA ALA A 90 29.78 32.31 3.12
C ALA A 90 29.19 32.10 1.73
N ALA A 91 29.77 32.88 0.80
CA ALA A 91 29.50 33.00 -0.61
C ALA A 91 29.34 31.66 -1.37
N PRO A 92 28.71 31.66 -2.56
CA PRO A 92 28.61 30.46 -3.36
C PRO A 92 29.98 30.13 -3.96
N THR A 93 30.51 28.95 -3.68
CA THR A 93 31.52 28.33 -4.54
C THR A 93 31.18 26.86 -4.68
N GLN A 94 30.61 26.53 -5.83
CA GLN A 94 30.55 25.16 -6.33
C GLN A 94 31.96 24.73 -6.78
N ALA A 95 32.41 23.56 -6.35
CA ALA A 95 32.92 22.50 -7.24
C ALA A 95 33.29 21.24 -6.43
N PRO A 96 33.15 20.04 -7.03
CA PRO A 96 33.18 18.75 -6.33
C PRO A 96 34.62 18.25 -6.17
N GLY A 97 34.99 17.88 -4.95
CA GLY A 97 36.32 17.41 -4.60
C GLY A 97 36.27 16.43 -3.45
N GLN A 98 36.25 15.16 -3.83
CA GLN A 98 36.61 13.97 -3.07
C GLN A 98 37.69 14.24 -2.00
N GLY A 99 37.47 13.79 -0.76
CA GLY A 99 38.50 13.78 0.29
C GLY A 99 38.16 14.55 1.56
N GLY A 100 36.97 14.36 2.12
CA GLY A 100 36.68 14.83 3.47
C GLY A 100 37.26 13.86 4.50
N GLY A 101 38.40 14.21 5.10
CA GLY A 101 38.89 13.59 6.33
C GLY A 101 37.93 13.92 7.49
N GLY A 102 36.77 13.26 7.50
CA GLY A 102 35.73 13.45 8.48
C GLY A 102 35.66 12.22 9.37
N SER A 103 35.88 12.42 10.67
CA SER A 103 35.41 11.51 11.71
C SER A 103 33.95 11.14 11.42
N GLY A 104 33.71 9.90 11.04
CA GLY A 104 32.37 9.37 10.84
C GLY A 104 31.94 8.55 12.05
N HIS A 105 30.65 8.34 12.19
CA HIS A 105 30.09 7.48 13.23
C HIS A 105 29.47 6.23 12.62
N CYS A 106 29.43 5.15 13.40
CA CYS A 106 28.75 3.94 13.01
C CYS A 106 27.90 3.41 14.18
N CYS A 107 26.86 2.69 13.81
CA CYS A 107 25.87 2.16 14.73
C CYS A 107 25.85 0.64 14.64
N VAL A 108 26.11 -0.03 15.76
CA VAL A 108 26.11 -1.50 15.83
C VAL A 108 25.23 -1.92 16.99
N ASN A 109 24.12 -2.61 16.68
CA ASN A 109 23.16 -3.09 17.69
C ASN A 109 22.63 -2.00 18.63
N GLY A 110 22.42 -0.78 18.12
CA GLY A 110 21.95 0.37 18.90
C GLY A 110 23.05 1.08 19.72
N ALA A 111 24.29 0.61 19.67
CA ALA A 111 25.43 1.31 20.27
C ALA A 111 26.09 2.27 19.26
N PHE A 112 26.43 3.46 19.73
CA PHE A 112 27.03 4.53 18.94
C PHE A 112 28.57 4.48 19.04
N TYR A 113 29.25 4.54 17.90
CA TYR A 113 30.71 4.54 17.84
C TYR A 113 31.22 5.71 17.00
N ASP A 114 32.16 6.46 17.55
CA ASP A 114 32.94 7.49 16.86
C ASP A 114 34.20 6.87 16.25
N CYS A 115 34.31 6.96 14.94
CA CYS A 115 35.44 6.42 14.21
C CYS A 115 36.43 7.55 13.86
N PRO A 116 37.74 7.36 14.08
CA PRO A 116 38.76 8.38 13.85
C PRO A 116 39.01 8.68 12.36
N ASP A 117 38.68 7.74 11.48
CA ASP A 117 38.91 7.84 10.04
C ASP A 117 37.86 7.05 9.24
N THR A 118 37.79 7.32 7.94
CA THR A 118 36.80 6.70 7.03
C THR A 118 37.02 5.20 6.83
N ALA A 119 38.25 4.69 7.00
CA ALA A 119 38.51 3.26 6.89
C ALA A 119 38.03 2.49 8.14
N ALA A 120 38.01 3.14 9.30
CA ALA A 120 37.37 2.62 10.50
C ALA A 120 35.83 2.59 10.34
N VAL A 121 35.21 3.64 9.78
CA VAL A 121 33.76 3.65 9.46
C VAL A 121 33.41 2.55 8.45
N ASP A 122 34.23 2.38 7.43
CA ASP A 122 34.01 1.38 6.39
C ASP A 122 34.07 -0.05 6.93
N ARG A 123 35.01 -0.34 7.83
CA ARG A 123 35.06 -1.63 8.55
C ARG A 123 33.90 -1.80 9.54
N CYS A 124 33.48 -0.72 10.18
CA CYS A 124 32.42 -0.78 11.17
C CYS A 124 31.05 -1.11 10.57
N VAL A 125 30.66 -0.53 9.44
CA VAL A 125 29.36 -0.82 8.81
C VAL A 125 29.36 -0.74 7.28
N GLY A 126 30.35 -0.06 6.69
CA GLY A 126 30.39 0.21 5.24
C GLY A 126 30.58 -1.02 4.37
N ALA A 127 31.45 -1.96 4.75
CA ALA A 127 31.68 -3.20 4.02
C ALA A 127 30.43 -4.10 4.04
N PHE A 128 29.81 -4.24 5.22
CA PHE A 128 28.55 -4.97 5.38
C PHE A 128 27.41 -4.36 4.56
N THR A 129 27.26 -3.03 4.62
CA THR A 129 26.22 -2.30 3.86
C THR A 129 26.42 -2.41 2.35
N ARG A 130 27.67 -2.40 1.87
CA ARG A 130 27.97 -2.61 0.44
C ARG A 130 27.65 -4.02 -0.02
N CYS A 131 27.92 -5.03 0.81
CA CYS A 131 27.50 -6.40 0.55
C CYS A 131 25.97 -6.50 0.44
N LEU A 132 25.24 -5.96 1.43
CA LEU A 132 23.78 -5.90 1.39
C LEU A 132 23.23 -5.09 0.21
N SER A 133 23.93 -4.06 -0.24
CA SER A 133 23.50 -3.28 -1.41
C SER A 133 23.59 -4.09 -2.71
N GLY A 134 24.46 -5.10 -2.77
CA GLY A 134 24.63 -5.95 -3.95
C GLY A 134 23.54 -7.02 -4.14
N CYS A 135 22.95 -7.50 -3.05
CA CYS A 135 21.99 -8.63 -3.07
C CYS A 135 20.73 -8.40 -2.20
N GLY A 136 20.61 -7.25 -1.55
CA GLY A 136 19.50 -6.90 -0.68
C GLY A 136 19.43 -7.76 0.59
N MET A 137 18.23 -7.86 1.16
CA MET A 137 17.99 -8.65 2.38
C MET A 137 18.07 -10.18 2.16
N THR A 138 18.36 -10.65 0.94
CA THR A 138 18.39 -12.07 0.61
C THR A 138 19.69 -12.77 1.00
N CYS A 139 20.75 -12.00 1.26
CA CYS A 139 22.11 -12.47 1.51
C CYS A 139 22.66 -12.03 2.87
N VAL A 140 21.79 -11.64 3.81
CA VAL A 140 22.20 -11.04 5.10
C VAL A 140 23.16 -11.94 5.88
N GLU A 141 22.88 -13.24 5.97
CA GLU A 141 23.75 -14.22 6.65
C GLU A 141 25.11 -14.37 5.96
N GLU A 142 25.14 -14.41 4.63
CA GLU A 142 26.37 -14.53 3.85
C GLU A 142 27.23 -13.26 4.02
N CYS A 143 26.61 -12.08 3.94
CA CYS A 143 27.28 -10.80 4.18
C CYS A 143 27.79 -10.69 5.62
N MET A 144 27.07 -11.23 6.61
CA MET A 144 27.50 -11.22 8.01
C MET A 144 28.70 -12.15 8.24
N GLN A 145 28.80 -13.25 7.48
CA GLN A 145 29.96 -14.14 7.52
C GLN A 145 31.16 -13.57 6.75
N SER A 146 30.95 -12.94 5.59
CA SER A 146 32.04 -12.45 4.74
C SER A 146 32.57 -11.09 5.17
N SER A 147 31.71 -10.22 5.71
CA SER A 147 32.02 -8.83 6.02
C SER A 147 31.24 -8.35 7.25
N PRO A 148 31.50 -8.93 8.43
CA PRO A 148 30.82 -8.53 9.66
C PRO A 148 31.10 -7.07 10.03
N PRO A 149 30.12 -6.37 10.62
CA PRO A 149 30.34 -5.07 11.27
C PRO A 149 31.43 -5.16 12.35
N ASP A 150 32.53 -4.41 12.20
CA ASP A 150 33.63 -4.41 13.16
C ASP A 150 33.90 -3.00 13.74
N PRO A 151 33.43 -2.72 14.97
CA PRO A 151 33.66 -1.45 15.63
C PRO A 151 35.03 -1.35 16.33
N SER A 152 35.93 -2.34 16.21
CA SER A 152 37.21 -2.37 16.94
C SER A 152 38.12 -1.16 16.66
N GLY A 153 37.99 -0.54 15.49
CA GLY A 153 38.70 0.67 15.10
C GLY A 153 38.04 1.98 15.57
N CYS A 154 36.89 1.91 16.22
CA CYS A 154 36.09 3.05 16.64
C CYS A 154 35.92 3.08 18.17
N ARG A 155 35.67 4.28 18.71
CA ARG A 155 35.44 4.49 20.14
C ARG A 155 33.94 4.52 20.41
N ARG A 156 33.45 3.66 21.30
CA ARG A 156 32.05 3.70 21.73
C ARG A 156 31.77 4.98 22.51
N ASP A 157 30.68 5.66 22.17
CA ASP A 157 30.12 6.77 22.94
C ASP A 157 28.79 6.35 23.58
N SER A 158 28.88 5.86 24.81
CA SER A 158 27.73 5.38 25.57
C SER A 158 26.71 6.48 25.91
N ALA A 159 27.07 7.76 25.79
CA ALA A 159 26.12 8.86 26.02
C ALA A 159 25.13 9.02 24.87
N ARG A 160 25.45 8.44 23.70
CA ARG A 160 24.69 8.55 22.46
C ARG A 160 24.13 7.21 21.97
N ASP A 161 24.29 6.16 22.78
CA ASP A 161 23.65 4.87 22.52
C ASP A 161 22.12 5.07 22.40
N GLY A 162 21.52 4.59 21.30
CA GLY A 162 20.11 4.80 20.96
C GLY A 162 19.77 6.10 20.21
N GLU A 163 20.75 6.96 19.91
CA GLU A 163 20.59 8.04 18.89
C GLU A 163 20.80 7.54 17.45
N CYS A 164 21.21 6.28 17.31
CA CYS A 164 21.11 5.46 16.12
C CYS A 164 19.66 4.96 15.94
#